data_AF-A0A246SLK6-F1
#
_entry.id   AF-A0A246SLK6-F1
#
_cell.length_a   1.000
_cell.length_b   1.000
_cell.length_c   1.000
_cell.angle_alpha   90.00
_cell.angle_beta   90.00
_cell.angle_gamma   90.00
#
_symmetry.space_group_name_H-M   'P 1'
#
loop_
_entity.id
_entity.type
_entity.pdbx_description
1 polymer ?
#
loop_
_entity_poly.entity_id
_entity_poly.type
_entity_poly.pdbx_seq_one_letter_code
_entity_poly.pdbx_strand_id
1 'polypeptide(L)'
;MKHALIAVFFALTACAGTAGEPQALPDSLTYGGKTIHSPYRPGMVVQHTFLGAFGYRVFETYVVQPDGTLKLTSQSTGPDFLWR
;
A
#
# COMPACT_ATOMS: atom_id res chain seq x y z
N MET A 1 33.61 -19.84 -34.17
CA MET A 1 32.18 -19.54 -33.95
C MET A 1 31.95 -19.46 -32.43
N LYS A 2 32.36 -18.33 -31.82
CA LYS A 2 32.67 -18.19 -30.38
C LYS A 2 31.65 -17.30 -29.62
N HIS A 3 30.58 -16.87 -30.28
CA HIS A 3 29.68 -15.85 -29.76
C HIS A 3 28.36 -16.40 -29.19
N ALA A 4 28.15 -17.72 -29.22
CA ALA A 4 26.90 -18.33 -28.77
C ALA A 4 26.73 -18.40 -27.24
N LEU A 5 27.79 -18.15 -26.47
CA LEU A 5 27.76 -18.29 -25.00
C LEU A 5 27.35 -17.02 -24.22
N ILE A 6 27.21 -15.87 -24.88
CA ILE A 6 26.91 -14.60 -24.18
C ILE A 6 25.40 -14.34 -24.06
N ALA A 7 24.56 -15.03 -24.86
CA ALA A 7 23.13 -14.77 -24.90
C ALA A 7 22.31 -15.34 -23.72
N VAL A 8 22.89 -16.23 -22.89
CA VAL A 8 22.14 -16.92 -21.81
C VAL A 8 22.16 -16.15 -20.48
N PHE A 9 23.04 -15.17 -20.30
CA PHE A 9 23.18 -14.47 -19.01
C PHE A 9 22.18 -13.32 -18.77
N PHE A 10 21.35 -12.95 -19.75
CA PHE A 10 20.45 -11.79 -19.63
C PHE A 10 19.01 -12.12 -19.19
N ALA A 11 18.69 -13.39 -18.90
CA ALA A 11 17.32 -13.82 -18.64
C ALA A 11 16.83 -13.67 -17.18
N LEU A 12 17.62 -13.09 -16.26
CA LEU A 12 17.26 -13.02 -14.83
C LEU A 12 16.91 -11.64 -14.26
N THR A 13 16.93 -10.57 -15.05
CA THR A 13 16.57 -9.24 -14.54
C THR A 13 15.17 -8.84 -14.97
N ALA A 14 14.22 -8.90 -14.04
CA ALA A 14 13.21 -7.86 -13.77
C ALA A 14 11.85 -8.47 -13.34
N CYS A 15 11.79 -9.00 -12.12
CA CYS A 15 10.56 -8.93 -11.34
C CYS A 15 10.86 -8.26 -10.00
N ALA A 16 11.49 -7.09 -10.05
CA ALA A 16 11.44 -6.16 -8.93
C ALA A 16 10.08 -5.46 -9.04
N GLY A 17 9.03 -6.10 -8.54
CA GLY A 17 7.77 -5.41 -8.29
C GLY A 17 8.10 -4.28 -7.33
N THR A 18 8.17 -3.06 -7.83
CA THR A 18 8.25 -1.87 -6.99
C THR A 18 7.04 -1.97 -6.08
N ALA A 19 7.27 -2.30 -4.80
CA ALA A 19 6.29 -2.05 -3.77
C ALA A 19 6.20 -0.52 -3.67
N GLY A 20 5.48 0.08 -4.63
CA GLY A 20 5.17 1.49 -4.64
C GLY A 20 4.41 1.84 -3.38
N GLU A 21 4.46 3.11 -2.98
CA GLU A 21 3.63 3.57 -1.88
C GLU A 21 2.17 3.15 -2.12
N PRO A 22 1.48 2.61 -1.10
CA PRO A 22 0.12 2.14 -1.27
C PRO A 22 -0.76 3.29 -1.78
N GLN A 23 -1.57 3.01 -2.80
CA GLN A 23 -2.47 3.99 -3.36
C GLN A 23 -3.78 4.04 -2.57
N ALA A 24 -4.20 5.24 -2.17
CA ALA A 24 -5.49 5.42 -1.51
C ALA A 24 -6.66 5.05 -2.44
N LEU A 25 -7.62 4.31 -1.90
CA LEU A 25 -8.88 3.90 -2.54
C LEU A 25 -10.01 4.87 -2.18
N PRO A 26 -11.16 4.86 -2.89
CA PRO A 26 -12.23 5.85 -2.69
C PRO A 26 -12.68 6.13 -1.24
N ASP A 27 -12.69 5.11 -0.39
CA ASP A 27 -13.10 5.21 1.02
C ASP A 27 -11.92 5.31 2.02
N SER A 28 -10.70 5.43 1.50
CA SER A 28 -9.49 5.71 2.28
C SER A 28 -9.54 7.12 2.87
N LEU A 29 -8.91 7.32 4.03
CA LEU A 29 -8.86 8.62 4.69
C LEU A 29 -8.16 9.69 3.85
N THR A 30 -7.15 9.28 3.08
CA THR A 30 -6.32 10.17 2.24
C THR A 30 -6.66 10.11 0.75
N TYR A 31 -7.87 9.62 0.40
CA TYR A 31 -8.28 9.52 -1.01
C TYR A 31 -8.35 10.89 -1.70
N GLY A 32 -8.02 10.92 -3.00
CA GLY A 32 -8.15 12.12 -3.83
C GLY A 32 -7.24 13.28 -3.45
N GLY A 33 -6.13 13.01 -2.74
CA GLY A 33 -5.22 14.06 -2.24
C GLY A 33 -5.74 14.77 -0.99
N LYS A 34 -6.74 14.20 -0.30
CA LYS A 34 -7.25 14.73 0.96
C LYS A 34 -6.22 14.55 2.07
N THR A 35 -5.93 15.64 2.79
CA THR A 35 -5.08 15.61 3.98
C THR A 35 -5.95 15.57 5.24
N ILE A 36 -5.79 14.53 6.05
CA ILE A 36 -6.49 14.37 7.34
C ILE A 36 -5.51 14.62 8.48
N HIS A 37 -5.91 15.44 9.45
CA HIS A 37 -5.16 15.63 10.68
C HIS A 37 -5.71 14.71 11.76
N SER A 38 -4.79 14.05 12.46
CA SER A 38 -5.09 13.16 13.58
C SER A 38 -4.82 13.87 14.90
N PRO A 39 -5.65 13.67 15.94
CA PRO A 39 -5.37 14.18 17.27
C PRO A 39 -4.25 13.41 18.00
N TYR A 40 -3.76 12.31 17.43
CA TYR A 40 -2.71 11.49 18.03
C TYR A 40 -1.32 12.11 17.85
N ARG A 41 -0.37 11.63 18.66
CA ARG A 41 1.03 12.08 18.59
C ARG A 41 1.70 11.61 17.28
N PRO A 42 2.69 12.35 16.76
CA PRO A 42 3.52 11.88 15.65
C PRO A 42 4.12 10.49 15.91
N GLY A 43 4.17 9.66 14.87
CA GLY A 43 4.64 8.27 14.92
C GLY A 43 3.60 7.26 15.38
N MET A 44 2.44 7.69 15.89
CA MET A 44 1.34 6.79 16.23
C MET A 44 0.73 6.16 14.98
N VAL A 45 0.26 4.92 15.14
CA VAL A 45 -0.39 4.16 14.08
C VAL A 45 -1.91 4.31 14.19
N VAL A 46 -2.56 4.60 13.06
CA VAL A 46 -4.02 4.64 12.93
C VAL A 46 -4.44 3.57 11.92
N GLN A 47 -5.37 2.71 12.33
CA GLN A 47 -5.94 1.68 11.45
C GLN A 47 -7.30 2.14 10.94
N HIS A 48 -7.56 1.90 9.67
CA HIS A 48 -8.84 2.12 9.02
C HIS A 48 -9.23 0.88 8.25
N THR A 49 -10.50 0.47 8.37
CA THR A 49 -10.98 -0.76 7.73
C THR A 49 -12.35 -0.50 7.18
N PHE A 50 -12.55 -0.86 5.91
CA PHE A 50 -13.81 -0.64 5.20
C PHE A 50 -14.05 -1.73 4.17
N LEU A 51 -15.28 -1.81 3.68
CA LEU A 51 -15.65 -2.72 2.59
C LEU A 51 -15.34 -2.03 1.27
N GLY A 52 -14.38 -2.58 0.52
CA GLY A 52 -14.03 -2.12 -0.82
C GLY A 52 -14.84 -2.81 -1.91
N ALA A 53 -14.30 -2.77 -3.13
CA ALA A 53 -14.96 -3.34 -4.30
C ALA A 53 -15.19 -4.85 -4.16
N PHE A 54 -16.29 -5.33 -4.77
CA PHE A 54 -16.63 -6.76 -4.83
C PHE A 54 -16.74 -7.46 -3.47
N GLY A 55 -17.00 -6.71 -2.39
CA GLY A 55 -17.11 -7.26 -1.04
C GLY A 55 -15.77 -7.68 -0.44
N TYR A 56 -14.64 -7.19 -0.96
CA TYR A 56 -13.34 -7.34 -0.30
C TYR A 56 -13.21 -6.34 0.83
N ARG A 57 -12.71 -6.76 1.98
CA ARG A 57 -12.35 -5.86 3.07
C ARG A 57 -10.97 -5.28 2.79
N VAL A 58 -10.85 -3.96 2.95
CA VAL A 58 -9.59 -3.23 2.83
C VAL A 58 -9.12 -2.90 4.25
N PHE A 59 -7.84 -3.19 4.52
CA PHE A 59 -7.17 -2.86 5.76
C PHE A 59 -6.08 -1.84 5.46
N GLU A 60 -6.19 -0.68 6.09
CA GLU A 60 -5.23 0.40 5.91
C GLU A 60 -4.56 0.75 7.22
N THR A 61 -3.25 0.97 7.11
CA THR A 61 -2.41 1.44 8.21
C THR A 61 -1.85 2.79 7.86
N TYR A 62 -2.06 3.76 8.74
CA TYR A 62 -1.58 5.11 8.64
C TYR A 62 -0.60 5.42 9.76
N VAL A 63 0.39 6.26 9.49
CA VAL A 63 1.28 6.83 10.50
C VAL A 63 1.07 8.32 10.56
N VAL A 64 0.88 8.84 11.79
CA VAL A 64 0.79 10.28 12.05
C VAL A 64 2.15 10.91 11.78
N GLN A 65 2.20 11.86 10.85
CA GLN A 65 3.38 12.61 10.48
C GLN A 65 3.70 13.70 11.53
N PRO A 66 4.90 14.31 11.49
CA PRO A 66 5.28 15.37 12.43
C PRO A 66 4.35 16.59 12.46
N ASP A 67 3.68 16.88 11.35
CA ASP A 67 2.69 17.96 11.21
C ASP A 67 1.27 17.52 11.65
N GLY A 68 1.10 16.29 12.14
CA GLY A 68 -0.18 15.72 12.57
C GLY A 68 -0.99 15.11 11.43
N THR A 69 -0.51 15.14 10.18
CA THR A 69 -1.22 14.55 9.04
C THR A 69 -1.11 13.03 9.01
N LEU A 70 -2.07 12.36 8.37
CA LEU A 70 -2.00 10.92 8.16
C LEU A 70 -1.31 10.59 6.83
N LYS A 71 -0.30 9.71 6.90
CA LYS A 71 0.32 9.08 5.72
C LYS A 71 -0.06 7.60 5.66
N LEU A 72 -0.58 7.15 4.53
CA LEU A 72 -0.85 5.73 4.28
C LEU A 72 0.49 4.99 4.11
N THR A 73 0.74 3.99 4.96
CA THR A 73 2.00 3.22 4.96
C THR A 73 1.81 1.77 4.56
N SER A 74 0.62 1.22 4.75
CA SER A 74 0.29 -0.13 4.30
C SER A 74 -1.18 -0.22 3.94
N GLN A 75 -1.47 -0.99 2.90
CA GLN A 75 -2.81 -1.35 2.47
C GLN A 75 -2.80 -2.83 2.08
N SER A 76 -3.77 -3.59 2.57
CA SER A 76 -4.01 -4.95 2.14
C SER A 76 -5.50 -5.17 1.92
N THR A 77 -5.83 -6.14 1.07
CA THR A 77 -7.22 -6.51 0.81
C THR A 77 -7.40 -8.00 1.01
N GLY A 78 -8.58 -8.39 1.48
CA GLY A 78 -8.93 -9.78 1.68
C GLY A 78 -10.43 -10.03 1.57
N PRO A 79 -10.85 -11.27 1.32
CA PRO A 79 -12.26 -11.62 1.32
C PRO A 79 -12.88 -11.34 2.69
N ASP A 80 -14.04 -10.70 2.72
CA ASP A 80 -14.68 -10.26 3.97
C ASP A 80 -14.94 -11.38 4.97
N PHE A 81 -15.34 -12.54 4.45
CA PHE A 81 -15.74 -13.70 5.23
C PHE A 81 -14.58 -14.40 5.94
N LEU A 82 -13.32 -14.07 5.61
CA LEU A 82 -12.15 -14.64 6.30
C LEU A 82 -11.82 -13.92 7.62
N TRP A 83 -12.50 -12.82 7.95
CA TRP A 83 -12.17 -11.95 9.08
C TRP A 83 -13.31 -11.80 10.09
N ARG A 84 -14.18 -12.81 10.21
CA ARG A 84 -15.25 -12.89 11.23
C ARG A 84 -14.80 -13.62 12.48
#